data_AF-A0A8S3K556-F1
#
_entry.id   AF-A0A8S3K556-F1
#
_cell.length_a   1.000
_cell.length_b   1.000
_cell.length_c   1.000
_cell.angle_alpha   90.00
_cell.angle_beta   90.00
_cell.angle_gamma   90.00
#
_symmetry.space_group_name_H-M   'P 1'
#
loop_
_entity.id
_entity.type
_entity.pdbx_description
1 polymer ?
#
loop_
_entity_poly.entity_id
_entity_poly.type
_entity_poly.pdbx_seq_one_letter_code
_entity_poly.pdbx_strand_id
1 'polypeptide(L)' 'MIPLRAFIEKYSYYLDPKAIHEELVTELGPNAPSYATVTTWAKRFREGREEVNDDPRFGGPVPELTDENIEL' A
#
# COMPACT_ATOMS: atom_id res chain seq x y z
N MET A 1 -0.64 6.14 -15.62
CA MET A 1 -1.35 5.79 -14.37
C MET A 1 -0.41 6.11 -13.22
N ILE A 2 -0.68 7.15 -12.43
CA ILE A 2 0.13 7.45 -11.24
C ILE A 2 -0.21 6.38 -10.20
N PRO A 3 0.75 5.63 -9.64
CA PRO A 3 0.44 4.63 -8.62
C PRO A 3 -0.12 5.31 -7.37
N LEU A 4 -1.25 4.78 -6.86
CA LEU A 4 -2.00 5.29 -5.70
C LEU A 4 -1.12 5.65 -4.48
N ARG A 5 -0.12 4.81 -4.20
CA ARG A 5 0.83 5.04 -3.10
C ARG A 5 1.72 6.26 -3.33
N ALA A 6 2.19 6.50 -4.56
CA ALA A 6 3.02 7.66 -4.88
C ALA A 6 2.23 8.98 -4.78
N PHE A 7 0.93 8.95 -5.08
CA PHE A 7 0.06 10.10 -4.83
C PHE A 7 -0.03 10.39 -3.32
N ILE A 8 -0.39 9.39 -2.52
CA ILE A 8 -0.51 9.57 -1.06
C ILE A 8 0.83 10.02 -0.45
N GLU A 9 1.94 9.43 -0.87
CA GLU A 9 3.30 9.81 -0.44
C GLU A 9 3.58 11.28 -0.70
N LYS A 10 3.49 11.70 -1.97
CA LYS A 10 3.78 13.08 -2.40
C LYS A 10 2.95 14.09 -1.62
N TYR A 11 1.65 13.86 -1.48
CA TYR A 11 0.74 14.83 -0.87
C TYR A 11 0.67 14.73 0.65
N SER A 12 1.11 13.62 1.26
CA SER A 12 1.08 13.46 2.73
C SER A 12 1.87 14.53 3.49
N TYR A 13 2.89 15.14 2.87
CA TYR A 13 3.67 16.21 3.47
C TYR A 13 3.02 17.59 3.38
N TYR A 14 2.08 17.79 2.46
CA TYR A 14 1.51 19.11 2.14
C TYR A 14 0.02 19.22 2.46
N LEU A 15 -0.71 18.10 2.49
CA LEU A 15 -2.15 18.05 2.65
C LEU A 15 -2.56 17.17 3.83
N ASP A 16 -3.73 17.48 4.40
CA ASP A 16 -4.38 16.60 5.37
C ASP A 16 -4.93 15.35 4.70
N PRO A 17 -4.95 14.18 5.40
CA PRO A 17 -5.48 12.93 4.85
C PRO A 17 -6.89 13.04 4.28
N LYS A 18 -7.71 13.95 4.81
CA LYS A 18 -9.06 14.23 4.31
C LYS A 18 -9.03 14.84 2.90
N ALA A 19 -8.20 15.85 2.67
CA ALA A 19 -8.07 16.48 1.36
C ALA A 19 -7.51 15.49 0.33
N ILE A 20 -6.51 14.68 0.71
CA ILE A 20 -5.95 13.62 -0.14
C ILE A 20 -7.03 12.61 -0.55
N HIS A 21 -7.90 12.20 0.39
CA HIS A 21 -8.99 11.28 0.09
C HIS A 21 -10.05 11.91 -0.83
N GLU A 22 -10.41 13.17 -0.62
CA GLU A 22 -11.36 13.87 -1.49
C GLU A 22 -10.84 14.00 -2.93
N GLU A 23 -9.55 14.29 -3.12
CA GLU A 23 -8.91 14.27 -4.44
C GLU A 23 -8.91 12.87 -5.06
N LEU A 24 -8.54 11.84 -4.30
CA LEU A 24 -8.54 10.46 -4.78
C LEU A 24 -9.94 9.97 -5.17
N VAL A 25 -10.98 10.34 -4.41
CA VAL A 25 -12.37 10.04 -4.76
C VAL A 25 -12.80 10.79 -6.03
N THR A 26 -12.34 12.02 -6.22
CA THR A 26 -12.63 12.80 -7.42
C THR A 26 -11.99 12.19 -8.67
N GLU A 27 -10.75 11.72 -8.57
CA GLU A 27 -10.02 11.14 -9.71
C GLU A 27 -10.42 9.68 -10.01
N LEU A 28 -10.66 8.86 -8.98
CA LEU A 28 -10.80 7.41 -9.12
C LEU A 28 -12.22 6.91 -8.84
N GLY A 29 -13.08 7.74 -8.27
CA GLY A 29 -14.46 7.41 -7.95
C GLY A 29 -14.56 6.11 -7.15
N PRO A 30 -15.25 5.07 -7.65
CA PRO A 30 -15.39 3.79 -6.96
C PRO A 30 -14.08 3.03 -6.71
N ASN A 31 -13.03 3.33 -7.47
CA ASN A 31 -11.72 2.68 -7.32
C ASN A 31 -10.81 3.39 -6.30
N ALA A 32 -11.31 4.46 -5.67
CA ALA A 32 -10.54 5.18 -4.68
C ALA A 32 -10.31 4.32 -3.43
N PRO A 33 -9.10 4.38 -2.83
CA PRO A 33 -8.83 3.72 -1.56
C PRO A 33 -9.67 4.37 -0.45
N SER A 34 -10.01 3.57 0.56
CA SER A 34 -10.78 4.07 1.70
C SER A 34 -10.02 5.17 2.46
N TYR A 35 -10.75 6.06 3.11
CA TYR A 35 -10.18 7.09 3.98
C TYR A 35 -9.23 6.52 5.06
N ALA A 36 -9.56 5.35 5.62
CA ALA A 36 -8.71 4.67 6.59
C ALA A 36 -7.36 4.27 5.96
N THR A 37 -7.38 3.71 4.76
CA THR A 37 -6.19 3.37 3.98
C THR A 37 -5.32 4.61 3.74
N VAL A 38 -5.92 5.71 3.26
CA VAL A 38 -5.20 6.98 3.03
C VAL A 38 -4.55 7.50 4.31
N THR A 39 -5.27 7.45 5.44
CA THR A 39 -4.77 7.91 6.74
C THR A 39 -3.61 7.06 7.24
N THR A 40 -3.69 5.73 7.12
CA THR A 40 -2.60 4.81 7.50
C THR A 40 -1.35 5.09 6.69
N TRP A 41 -1.48 5.23 5.36
CA TRP A 41 -0.33 5.50 4.49
C TRP A 41 0.26 6.89 4.70
N ALA A 42 -0.57 7.93 4.79
CA ALA A 42 -0.11 9.29 5.07
C ALA A 42 0.67 9.37 6.39
N LYS A 43 0.24 8.64 7.43
CA LYS A 43 1.00 8.52 8.68
C LYS A 43 2.34 7.80 8.48
N ARG A 44 2.36 6.66 7.79
CA ARG A 44 3.59 5.89 7.51
C ARG A 44 4.64 6.73 6.78
N PHE A 45 4.24 7.48 5.75
CA PHE A 45 5.14 8.36 5.01
C PHE A 45 5.69 9.51 5.87
N ARG A 46 4.84 10.16 6.68
CA ARG A 46 5.29 11.17 7.65
C ARG A 46 6.28 10.63 8.69
N GLU A 47 6.18 9.35 9.03
CA GLU A 47 7.11 8.66 9.94
C GLU A 47 8.40 8.18 9.24
N GLY A 48 8.59 8.49 7.95
CA GLY A 48 9.75 8.05 7.17
C GLY A 48 9.74 6.56 6.81
N ARG A 49 8.60 5.88 6.99
CA ARG A 49 8.41 4.49 6.56
C ARG A 49 7.96 4.47 5.10
N GLU A 50 8.93 4.74 4.22
CA GLU A 50 8.77 4.70 2.76
C GLU A 50 8.88 3.28 2.19
N GLU A 51 9.09 2.26 3.04
CA GLU A 51 9.23 0.87 2.61
C GLU A 51 7.99 0.45 1.80
N VAL A 52 8.22 0.29 0.49
CA VAL A 52 7.21 -0.13 -0.50
C VAL A 52 6.86 -1.61 -0.34
N ASN A 53 7.74 -2.36 0.32
CA ASN A 53 7.52 -3.77 0.63
C ASN A 53 6.42 -3.91 1.68
N ASP A 54 5.43 -4.76 1.37
CA ASP A 54 4.52 -5.25 2.40
C ASP A 54 5.38 -5.89 3.51
N ASP A 55 5.05 -5.62 4.78
CA ASP A 55 5.60 -6.38 5.91
C ASP A 55 5.47 -7.88 5.57
N PRO A 56 6.46 -8.73 5.93
CA PRO A 56 6.40 -10.15 5.63
C PRO A 56 5.03 -10.70 6.04
N ARG A 57 4.26 -11.20 5.07
CA ARG A 57 3.00 -11.88 5.36
C ARG A 57 3.35 -13.19 6.05
N PHE A 58 3.55 -13.15 7.36
CA PHE A 58 3.70 -14.34 8.18
C PHE A 58 2.39 -15.13 8.10
N GLY A 59 2.32 -16.11 7.20
CA GLY A 59 1.12 -16.92 7.00
C GLY A 59 1.04 -17.76 5.72
N GLY A 60 2.00 -17.69 4.80
CA GLY A 60 2.06 -18.65 3.68
C GLY A 60 2.69 -19.97 4.13
N PRO A 61 2.16 -21.15 3.75
CA PRO A 61 2.89 -22.39 3.94
C PRO A 61 4.21 -22.29 3.19
N VAL A 62 5.32 -22.47 3.90
CA VAL A 62 6.63 -22.69 3.28
C VAL A 62 6.50 -23.99 2.51
N PRO A 63 6.61 -24.03 1.17
CA PRO A 63 6.79 -25.30 0.50
C PRO A 63 8.17 -25.80 0.92
N GLU A 64 8.18 -26.70 1.89
CA GLU A 64 9.32 -27.57 2.15
C GLU A 64 9.50 -28.37 0.86
N LEU A 65 10.47 -27.94 0.03
CA LEU A 65 10.92 -28.71 -1.11
C LEU A 65 11.59 -29.96 -0.56
N THR A 66 10.82 -31.03 -0.37
CA THR A 66 11.39 -32.36 -0.21
C THR A 66 11.72 -32.92 -1.59
N ASP A 67 12.87 -33.59 -1.70
CA ASP A 67 13.42 -34.15 -2.95
C ASP A 67 12.53 -35.25 -3.59
N GLU A 68 11.35 -35.54 -3.04
CA GLU A 68 10.46 -36.62 -3.46
C GLU A 68 9.61 -36.29 -4.70
N ASN A 69 9.59 -35.03 -5.17
CA ASN A 69 8.73 -34.60 -6.30
C ASN A 69 9.47 -34.36 -7.63
N ILE A 70 10.73 -34.79 -7.76
CA ILE A 70 11.44 -34.81 -9.05
C ILE A 70 11.17 -36.17 -9.69
N GLU A 71 10.01 -36.35 -10.34
CA GLU A 71 9.83 -37.45 -11.28
C GLU A 71 10.74 -37.21 -12.51
N LEU A 72 11.67 -38.15 -12.75
CA LEU A 72 12.54 -38.26 -13.91
C LEU A 72 11.79 -38.78 -15.15
#